data_AF-A0A6A4GJ41-F1
#
_entry.id   AF-A0A6A4GJ41-F1
#
_cell.length_a   1.000
_cell.length_b   1.000
_cell.length_c   1.000
_cell.angle_alpha   90.00
_cell.angle_beta   90.00
_cell.angle_gamma   90.00
#
_symmetry.space_group_name_H-M   'P 1'
#
loop_
_entity.id
_entity.type
_entity.pdbx_description
1 polymer ?
#
loop_
_entity_poly.entity_id
_entity_poly.type
_entity_poly.pdbx_seq_one_letter_code
_entity_poly.pdbx_strand_id
1 'polypeptide(L)'
;QVLEWRLEIKDQWIEGSEKWHAAKKTVKKVLYQKALDKLEGLLVARMFEMTRLNVAGTGYKMRKHIANALKLWSKSIQSAIVTYNEAAAKLSPPQQQVSWEEVLEYSYLFEFDILWDT
;
A
#
# COMPACT_ATOMS: atom_id res chain seq x y z
N GLN A 1 -20.65 -18.30 24.55
CA GLN A 1 -20.95 -18.55 25.97
C GLN A 1 -19.95 -19.49 26.66
N VAL A 2 -19.84 -20.79 26.31
CA VAL A 2 -18.85 -21.70 26.99
C VAL A 2 -17.38 -21.26 26.81
N LEU A 3 -17.02 -20.80 25.62
CA LEU A 3 -15.68 -20.28 25.33
C LEU A 3 -15.34 -18.99 26.08
N GLU A 4 -16.30 -18.08 26.21
CA GLU A 4 -16.10 -16.79 26.90
C GLU A 4 -15.92 -17.00 28.41
N TRP A 5 -16.65 -17.96 28.99
CA TRP A 5 -16.52 -18.32 30.39
C TRP A 5 -15.15 -18.97 30.68
N ARG A 6 -14.66 -19.85 29.80
CA ARG A 6 -13.32 -20.45 29.90
C ARG A 6 -12.16 -19.45 29.74
N LEU A 7 -12.41 -18.35 29.04
CA LEU A 7 -11.43 -17.28 28.81
C LEU A 7 -11.57 -16.12 29.80
N GLU A 8 -12.44 -16.26 30.81
CA GLU A 8 -12.71 -15.25 31.84
C GLU A 8 -13.04 -13.86 31.28
N ILE A 9 -13.69 -13.80 30.11
CA ILE A 9 -14.06 -12.54 29.47
C ILE A 9 -15.29 -11.98 30.21
N LYS A 10 -15.04 -11.06 31.14
CA LYS A 10 -16.08 -10.43 31.97
C LYS A 10 -16.84 -9.32 31.25
N ASP A 11 -16.16 -8.57 30.38
CA ASP A 11 -16.77 -7.48 29.61
C ASP A 11 -16.72 -7.79 28.11
N GLN A 12 -17.90 -7.96 27.49
CA GLN A 12 -18.00 -7.98 26.04
C GLN A 12 -17.81 -6.56 25.49
N TRP A 13 -17.27 -6.46 24.28
CA TRP A 13 -17.14 -5.17 23.60
C TRP A 13 -18.49 -4.77 23.03
N ILE A 14 -19.23 -4.01 23.83
CA ILE A 14 -20.54 -3.47 23.45
C ILE A 14 -20.34 -2.22 22.60
N GLU A 15 -21.18 -2.04 21.57
CA GLU A 15 -21.19 -0.83 20.75
C GLU A 15 -21.45 0.40 21.63
N GLY A 16 -20.52 1.35 21.61
CA GLY A 16 -20.53 2.54 22.48
C GLY A 16 -19.58 2.47 23.70
N SER A 17 -19.05 1.29 24.02
CA SER A 17 -18.02 1.18 25.06
C SER A 17 -16.70 1.84 24.62
N GLU A 18 -15.91 2.33 25.59
CA GLU A 18 -14.60 2.92 25.29
C GLU A 18 -13.68 1.91 24.58
N LYS A 19 -13.69 0.65 25.02
CA LYS A 19 -12.92 -0.45 24.40
C LYS A 19 -13.33 -0.65 22.93
N TRP A 20 -14.62 -0.58 22.61
CA TRP A 20 -15.12 -0.64 21.23
C TRP A 20 -14.64 0.54 20.38
N HIS A 21 -14.70 1.76 20.90
CA HIS A 21 -14.22 2.95 20.20
C HIS A 21 -12.70 2.91 19.96
N ALA A 22 -11.92 2.51 20.98
CA ALA A 22 -10.47 2.35 20.88
C ALA A 22 -10.08 1.30 19.82
N ALA A 23 -10.81 0.19 19.79
CA ALA A 23 -10.61 -0.83 18.79
C ALA A 23 -10.99 -0.38 17.38
N LYS A 24 -12.13 0.31 17.22
CA LYS A 24 -12.54 0.88 15.93
C LYS A 24 -11.48 1.85 15.39
N LYS A 25 -10.85 2.65 16.26
CA LYS A 25 -9.71 3.50 15.90
C LYS A 25 -8.49 2.67 15.48
N THR A 26 -8.19 1.60 16.21
CA THR A 26 -7.07 0.69 15.90
C THR A 26 -7.27 -0.01 14.55
N VAL A 27 -8.47 -0.52 14.28
CA VAL A 27 -8.80 -1.16 13.00
C VAL A 27 -8.61 -0.19 11.84
N LYS A 28 -9.09 1.06 11.95
CA LYS A 28 -8.86 2.09 10.93
C LYS A 28 -7.37 2.34 10.69
N LYS A 29 -6.56 2.42 11.75
CA LYS A 29 -5.10 2.59 11.65
C LYS A 29 -4.44 1.40 10.96
N VAL A 30 -4.82 0.18 11.30
CA VAL A 30 -4.30 -1.04 10.66
C VAL A 30 -4.68 -1.11 9.18
N LEU A 31 -5.91 -0.74 8.83
CA LEU A 31 -6.36 -0.71 7.43
C LEU A 31 -5.59 0.33 6.62
N TYR A 32 -5.34 1.51 7.19
CA TYR A 32 -4.49 2.52 6.59
C TYR A 32 -3.07 2.01 6.36
N GLN A 33 -2.45 1.42 7.39
CA GLN A 33 -1.09 0.88 7.26
C GLN A 33 -1.01 -0.21 6.19
N LYS A 34 -1.97 -1.14 6.15
CA LYS A 34 -2.03 -2.17 5.10
C LYS A 34 -2.18 -1.59 3.69
N ALA A 35 -2.93 -0.50 3.55
CA ALA A 35 -3.08 0.18 2.27
C ALA A 35 -1.77 0.88 1.86
N LEU A 36 -1.07 1.48 2.81
CA LEU A 36 0.24 2.09 2.63
C LEU A 36 1.30 1.04 2.24
N ASP A 37 1.45 -0.03 3.01
CA ASP A 37 2.41 -1.11 2.74
C ASP A 37 2.19 -1.73 1.35
N LYS A 38 0.92 -1.87 0.94
CA LYS A 38 0.56 -2.36 -0.40
C LYS A 38 0.98 -1.37 -1.48
N LEU A 39 0.74 -0.08 -1.28
CA LEU A 39 1.14 0.95 -2.25
C LEU A 39 2.67 1.00 -2.41
N GLU A 40 3.40 1.02 -1.29
CA GLU A 40 4.87 1.01 -1.27
C GLU A 40 5.43 -0.24 -1.96
N GLY A 41 4.92 -1.43 -1.63
CA GLY A 41 5.38 -2.67 -2.25
C GLY A 41 5.18 -2.70 -3.76
N LEU A 42 4.08 -2.12 -4.26
CA LEU A 42 3.83 -2.00 -5.70
C LEU A 42 4.80 -1.02 -6.38
N LEU A 43 5.15 0.08 -5.72
CA LEU A 43 6.10 1.06 -6.24
C LEU A 43 7.51 0.46 -6.31
N VAL A 44 7.96 -0.19 -5.23
CA VAL A 44 9.25 -0.89 -5.18
C VAL A 44 9.32 -1.98 -6.27
N ALA A 45 8.27 -2.79 -6.43
CA ALA A 45 8.21 -3.79 -7.50
C ALA A 45 8.31 -3.17 -8.90
N ARG A 46 7.63 -2.04 -9.14
CA ARG A 46 7.71 -1.31 -10.40
C ARG A 46 9.14 -0.81 -10.68
N MET A 47 9.82 -0.26 -9.67
CA MET A 47 11.20 0.21 -9.80
C MET A 47 12.12 -0.92 -10.24
N PHE A 48 12.08 -2.08 -9.56
CA PHE A 48 12.88 -3.25 -9.94
C PHE A 48 12.61 -3.74 -11.36
N GLU A 49 11.35 -3.74 -11.80
CA GLU A 49 11.02 -4.15 -13.18
C GLU A 49 11.55 -3.17 -14.22
N MET A 50 11.55 -1.86 -13.94
CA MET A 50 12.11 -0.87 -14.86
C MET A 50 13.64 -0.90 -14.89
N THR A 51 14.31 -1.12 -13.75
CA THR A 51 15.75 -1.39 -13.74
C THR A 51 16.09 -2.56 -14.66
N ARG A 52 15.31 -3.65 -14.62
CA ARG A 52 15.52 -4.83 -15.48
C ARG A 52 15.30 -4.54 -16.97
N LEU A 53 14.41 -3.60 -17.32
CA LEU A 53 14.23 -3.15 -18.71
C LEU A 53 15.48 -2.43 -19.23
N ASN A 54 16.16 -1.69 -18.36
CA ASN A 54 17.34 -0.88 -18.70
C ASN A 54 18.64 -1.69 -18.75
N VAL A 55 18.63 -2.97 -18.33
CA VAL A 55 19.80 -3.86 -18.43
C VAL A 55 20.03 -4.29 -19.89
N ALA A 56 21.20 -3.95 -20.43
CA ALA A 56 21.66 -4.41 -21.74
C ALA A 56 21.72 -5.96 -21.81
N GLY A 57 21.22 -6.54 -22.89
CA GLY A 57 21.17 -8.00 -23.07
C GLY A 57 19.80 -8.65 -22.79
N THR A 58 18.76 -7.88 -22.45
CA THR A 58 17.39 -8.41 -22.37
C THR A 58 16.82 -8.71 -23.76
N GLY A 59 16.60 -9.99 -24.06
CA GLY A 59 16.00 -10.45 -25.31
C GLY A 59 14.58 -9.89 -25.54
N TYR A 60 14.14 -9.80 -26.80
CA TYR A 60 12.87 -9.17 -27.19
C TYR A 60 11.65 -9.73 -26.43
N LYS A 61 11.57 -11.05 -26.26
CA LYS A 61 10.49 -11.70 -25.50
C LYS A 61 10.44 -11.20 -24.06
N MET A 62 11.60 -11.03 -23.42
CA MET A 62 11.70 -10.55 -22.05
C MET A 62 11.22 -9.10 -21.92
N ARG A 63 11.66 -8.22 -22.84
CA ARG A 63 11.20 -6.83 -22.89
C ARG A 63 9.68 -6.73 -23.03
N LYS A 64 9.07 -7.60 -23.84
CA LYS A 64 7.60 -7.67 -23.98
C LYS A 64 6.91 -8.07 -22.67
N HIS A 65 7.45 -9.04 -21.93
CA HIS A 65 6.92 -9.43 -20.63
C HIS A 65 7.03 -8.29 -19.61
N ILE A 66 8.19 -7.61 -19.54
CA ILE A 66 8.39 -6.47 -18.65
C ILE A 66 7.42 -5.33 -19.01
N ALA A 67 7.29 -4.98 -20.29
CA ALA A 67 6.35 -3.94 -20.74
C ALA A 67 4.89 -4.28 -20.40
N ASN A 68 4.48 -5.54 -20.52
CA ASN A 68 3.14 -5.98 -20.12
C ASN A 68 2.95 -5.94 -18.60
N ALA A 69 3.97 -6.34 -17.83
CA ALA A 69 3.97 -6.23 -16.38
C ALA A 69 3.78 -4.75 -15.98
N LEU A 70 4.59 -3.83 -16.51
CA LEU A 70 4.48 -2.40 -16.21
C LEU A 70 3.07 -1.83 -16.48
N LYS A 71 2.42 -2.24 -17.57
CA LYS A 71 1.02 -1.85 -17.85
C LYS A 71 0.03 -2.38 -16.81
N LEU A 72 0.18 -3.65 -16.40
CA LEU A 72 -0.67 -4.25 -15.38
C LEU A 72 -0.47 -3.55 -14.02
N TRP A 73 0.79 -3.31 -13.65
CA TRP A 73 1.15 -2.63 -12.41
C TRP A 73 0.63 -1.19 -12.36
N SER A 74 0.64 -0.45 -13.47
CA SER A 74 0.07 0.90 -13.52
C SER A 74 -1.39 0.93 -13.03
N LYS A 75 -2.21 -0.03 -13.49
CA LYS A 75 -3.60 -0.17 -13.01
C LYS A 75 -3.67 -0.58 -11.55
N SER A 76 -2.79 -1.48 -11.10
CA SER A 76 -2.74 -1.92 -9.71
C SER A 76 -2.35 -0.80 -8.75
N ILE A 77 -1.39 0.05 -9.11
CA ILE A 77 -0.96 1.22 -8.33
C ILE A 77 -2.09 2.24 -8.27
N GLN A 78 -2.77 2.55 -9.38
CA GLN A 78 -3.95 3.44 -9.36
C GLN A 78 -5.03 2.95 -8.39
N SER A 79 -5.33 1.64 -8.41
CA SER A 79 -6.28 1.04 -7.45
C SER A 79 -5.77 1.09 -6.00
N ALA A 80 -4.47 0.91 -5.77
CA ALA A 80 -3.87 1.02 -4.45
C ALA A 80 -3.91 2.45 -3.91
N ILE A 81 -3.71 3.47 -4.76
CA ILE A 81 -3.85 4.88 -4.40
C ILE A 81 -5.28 5.18 -3.94
N VAL A 82 -6.30 4.71 -4.69
CA VAL A 82 -7.71 4.87 -4.28
C VAL A 82 -7.94 4.25 -2.90
N THR A 83 -7.47 3.01 -2.70
CA THR A 83 -7.62 2.29 -1.42
C THR A 83 -6.91 3.03 -0.27
N TYR A 84 -5.70 3.54 -0.52
CA TYR A 84 -4.94 4.34 0.42
C TYR A 84 -5.66 5.64 0.79
N ASN A 85 -6.13 6.41 -0.21
CA ASN A 85 -6.81 7.68 0.02
C ASN A 85 -8.13 7.49 0.78
N GLU A 86 -8.89 6.44 0.49
CA GLU A 86 -10.09 6.08 1.25
C GLU A 86 -9.78 5.72 2.71
N ALA A 87 -8.68 5.01 2.97
CA ALA A 87 -8.26 4.66 4.32
C ALA A 87 -7.71 5.88 5.08
N ALA A 88 -6.95 6.74 4.40
CA ALA A 88 -6.40 8.00 4.90
C ALA A 88 -7.51 8.95 5.36
N ALA A 89 -8.58 9.08 4.58
CA ALA A 89 -9.74 9.92 4.89
C ALA A 89 -10.53 9.43 6.12
N LYS A 90 -10.49 8.13 6.43
CA LYS A 90 -11.21 7.53 7.56
C LYS A 90 -10.51 7.73 8.91
N LEU A 91 -9.25 8.19 8.91
CA LEU A 91 -8.48 8.48 10.12
C LEU A 91 -8.90 9.80 10.78
N SER A 92 -8.46 9.99 12.02
CA SER A 92 -8.73 11.20 12.80
C SER A 92 -7.45 11.61 13.54
N PRO A 93 -6.74 12.66 13.08
CA PRO A 93 -7.05 13.49 11.91
C PRO A 93 -6.92 12.72 10.58
N PRO A 94 -7.63 13.15 9.51
CA PRO A 94 -7.43 12.63 8.16
C PRO A 94 -5.96 12.80 7.72
N GLN A 95 -5.43 11.79 7.04
CA GLN A 95 -4.07 11.83 6.49
C GLN A 95 -4.04 12.44 5.09
N GLN A 96 -2.85 12.88 4.65
CA GLN A 96 -2.65 13.41 3.31
C GLN A 96 -2.96 12.34 2.25
N GLN A 97 -3.76 12.76 1.26
CA GLN A 97 -4.05 11.97 0.08
C GLN A 97 -2.99 12.20 -0.98
N VAL A 98 -2.76 11.20 -1.83
CA VAL A 98 -1.78 11.25 -2.91
C VAL A 98 -2.48 11.12 -4.26
N SER A 99 -2.04 11.90 -5.24
CA SER A 99 -2.48 11.75 -6.62
C SER A 99 -1.62 10.74 -7.38
N TRP A 100 -2.11 10.30 -8.54
CA TRP A 100 -1.32 9.44 -9.43
C TRP A 100 -0.07 10.16 -9.93
N GLU A 101 -0.20 11.46 -10.23
CA GLU A 101 0.87 12.31 -10.73
C GLU A 101 1.98 12.48 -9.70
N GLU A 102 1.63 12.75 -8.44
CA GLU A 102 2.57 12.84 -7.32
C GLU A 102 3.33 11.52 -7.13
N VAL A 103 2.61 10.40 -7.13
CA VAL A 103 3.22 9.07 -6.98
C VAL A 103 4.17 8.76 -8.14
N LEU A 104 3.83 9.13 -9.37
CA LEU A 104 4.71 8.97 -10.52
C LEU A 104 5.96 9.85 -10.38
N GLU A 105 5.81 11.11 -10.01
CA GLU A 105 6.91 12.04 -9.82
C GLU A 105 7.88 11.55 -8.74
N TYR A 106 7.37 11.13 -7.58
CA TYR A 106 8.21 10.55 -6.53
C TYR A 106 8.90 9.27 -7.00
N SER A 107 8.18 8.35 -7.65
CA SER A 107 8.79 7.11 -8.14
C SER A 107 9.91 7.37 -9.16
N TYR A 108 9.71 8.34 -10.05
CA TYR A 108 10.71 8.77 -11.02
C TYR A 108 11.94 9.33 -10.30
N LEU A 109 11.78 10.22 -9.32
CA LEU A 109 12.89 10.77 -8.55
C LEU A 109 13.70 9.67 -7.81
N PHE A 110 13.01 8.73 -7.17
CA PHE A 110 13.66 7.60 -6.49
C PHE A 110 14.41 6.67 -7.47
N GLU A 111 13.96 6.56 -8.73
CA GLU A 111 14.65 5.80 -9.77
C GLU A 111 15.94 6.47 -10.24
N PHE A 112 16.09 7.80 -10.16
CA PHE A 112 17.38 8.45 -10.41
C PHE A 112 18.30 8.33 -9.21
N ASP A 113 17.77 8.46 -7.99
CA ASP A 113 18.57 8.42 -6.77
C ASP A 113 19.28 7.06 -6.60
N ILE A 114 18.63 5.94 -6.95
CA ILE A 114 19.25 4.61 -6.93
C ILE A 114 20.36 4.43 -7.98
N LEU A 115 20.43 5.31 -8.99
CA LEU A 115 21.49 5.29 -10.01
C LEU A 115 22.71 6.14 -9.62
N TRP A 116 22.64 6.89 -8.52
CA TRP A 116 23.74 7.76 -8.07
C TRP A 116 24.72 7.10 -7.09
N ASP A 117 24.48 5.86 -6.68
CA ASP A 117 25.43 5.05 -5.91
C ASP A 117 25.96 3.86 -6.74
N THR A 118 26.82 4.16 -7.73
CA THR A 118 27.83 3.20 -8.24
C THR A 118 29.03 3.90 -8.87
#